data_AF-A0A4Q2X036-F1
#
_entry.id   AF-A0A4Q2X036-F1
#
_cell.length_a   1.000
_cell.length_b   1.000
_cell.length_c   1.000
_cell.angle_alpha   90.00
_cell.angle_beta   90.00
_cell.angle_gamma   90.00
#
_symmetry.space_group_name_H-M   'P 1'
#
loop_
_entity.id
_entity.type
_entity.pdbx_description
1 polymer ?
#
loop_
_entity_poly.entity_id
_entity_poly.type
_entity_poly.pdbx_seq_one_letter_code
_entity_poly.pdbx_strand_id
1 'polypeptide(L)'
;MKKLLIPLFFSLPLHAAEPGAGTAAAAEKFLSTLEDGQKSKAALPFSSDDRENFRFTPRDRQGLPLKEMTDDQRKAAMTLLDSALSEKGKLKATQIMTLESILADIEKNPTYRDDGKYYVSIFGTPGDAKGWGWRFEGHHLSINLTIVGD
;
A
#
# COMPACT_ATOMS: atom_id res chain seq x y z
N MET A 1 28.01 -48.26 -28.14
CA MET A 1 27.76 -46.83 -28.48
C MET A 1 26.46 -46.40 -27.81
N LYS A 2 26.51 -45.68 -26.67
CA LYS A 2 25.30 -45.19 -25.98
C LYS A 2 24.99 -43.79 -26.50
N LYS A 3 23.83 -43.61 -27.15
CA LYS A 3 23.31 -42.29 -27.57
C LYS A 3 22.75 -41.58 -26.35
N LEU A 4 23.30 -40.40 -26.04
CA LEU A 4 22.79 -39.53 -24.99
C LEU A 4 21.75 -38.60 -25.61
N LEU A 5 20.49 -38.72 -25.18
CA LEU A 5 19.41 -37.77 -25.49
C LEU A 5 19.41 -36.68 -24.43
N ILE A 6 19.61 -35.43 -24.85
CA ILE A 6 19.50 -34.23 -24.00
C ILE A 6 18.09 -33.68 -24.19
N PRO A 7 17.27 -33.56 -23.13
CA PRO A 7 15.97 -32.91 -23.24
C PRO A 7 16.17 -31.39 -23.27
N LEU A 8 15.66 -30.74 -24.31
CA LEU A 8 15.60 -29.28 -24.38
C LEU A 8 14.42 -28.81 -23.52
N PHE A 9 14.70 -28.21 -22.37
CA PHE A 9 13.69 -27.47 -21.60
C PHE A 9 13.53 -26.07 -22.19
N PHE A 10 12.42 -25.82 -22.87
CA PHE A 10 12.01 -24.45 -23.20
C PHE A 10 11.47 -23.79 -21.93
N SER A 11 12.26 -22.88 -21.34
CA SER A 11 11.75 -21.94 -20.34
C SER A 11 11.00 -20.83 -21.07
N LEU A 12 9.67 -20.80 -20.94
CA LEU A 12 8.90 -19.60 -21.25
C LEU A 12 9.30 -18.53 -20.24
N PRO A 13 9.77 -17.34 -20.66
CA PRO A 13 9.98 -16.23 -19.73
C PRO A 13 8.64 -15.86 -19.11
N LEU A 14 8.49 -16.17 -17.83
CA LEU A 14 7.45 -15.64 -16.99
C LEU A 14 7.72 -14.14 -16.86
N HIS A 15 7.07 -13.31 -17.69
CA HIS A 15 7.07 -11.88 -17.45
C HIS A 15 6.31 -11.66 -16.15
N ALA A 16 7.05 -11.36 -15.07
CA ALA A 16 6.43 -10.74 -13.92
C ALA A 16 5.75 -9.47 -14.42
N ALA A 17 4.50 -9.22 -14.00
CA ALA A 17 3.88 -7.93 -14.24
C ALA A 17 4.83 -6.85 -13.70
N GLU A 18 5.17 -5.86 -14.53
CA GLU A 18 5.99 -4.74 -14.10
C GLU A 18 5.34 -4.13 -12.84
N PRO A 19 6.08 -3.99 -11.73
CA PRO A 19 5.51 -3.57 -10.44
C PRO A 19 4.77 -2.22 -10.46
N GLY A 20 4.94 -1.42 -11.51
CA GLY A 20 4.45 -0.04 -11.58
C GLY A 20 3.07 0.13 -12.23
N ALA A 21 2.85 -0.32 -13.46
CA ALA A 21 1.60 0.00 -14.20
C ALA A 21 0.31 -0.38 -13.43
N GLY A 22 0.31 -1.50 -12.70
CA GLY A 22 -0.83 -1.90 -11.87
C GLY A 22 -1.03 -1.05 -10.60
N THR A 23 0.06 -0.52 -10.04
CA THR A 23 0.01 0.30 -8.81
C THR A 23 -0.39 1.74 -9.11
N ALA A 24 0.04 2.30 -10.24
CA ALA A 24 -0.38 3.64 -10.69
C ALA A 24 -1.90 3.72 -10.86
N ALA A 25 -2.48 2.78 -11.61
CA ALA A 25 -3.93 2.72 -11.81
C ALA A 25 -4.72 2.54 -10.49
N ALA A 26 -4.19 1.77 -9.54
CA ALA A 26 -4.82 1.60 -8.24
C ALA A 26 -4.76 2.88 -7.40
N ALA A 27 -3.65 3.63 -7.46
CA ALA A 27 -3.51 4.91 -6.76
C ALA A 27 -4.44 5.99 -7.34
N GLU A 28 -4.52 6.09 -8.67
CA GLU A 28 -5.48 6.97 -9.35
C GLU A 28 -6.92 6.60 -8.98
N LYS A 29 -7.24 5.30 -8.97
CA LYS A 29 -8.57 4.83 -8.58
C LYS A 29 -8.88 5.23 -7.15
N PHE A 30 -7.96 5.02 -6.21
CA PHE A 30 -8.12 5.48 -4.83
C PHE A 30 -8.39 6.98 -4.76
N LEU A 31 -7.53 7.83 -5.35
CA LEU A 31 -7.72 9.29 -5.35
C LEU A 31 -9.06 9.71 -5.97
N SER A 32 -9.53 9.02 -7.02
CA SER A 32 -10.80 9.33 -7.67
C SER A 32 -12.03 9.10 -6.76
N THR A 33 -11.91 8.25 -5.74
CA THR A 33 -13.01 7.98 -4.78
C THR A 33 -13.12 9.03 -3.68
N LEU A 34 -12.12 9.90 -3.53
CA LEU A 34 -12.01 10.85 -2.43
C LEU A 34 -12.69 12.18 -2.73
N GLU A 35 -13.35 12.72 -1.71
CA GLU A 35 -13.83 14.11 -1.71
C GLU A 35 -12.65 15.08 -1.52
N ASP A 36 -12.83 16.36 -1.84
CA ASP A 36 -11.74 17.34 -1.86
C ASP A 36 -11.03 17.48 -0.49
N GLY A 37 -11.79 17.43 0.61
CA GLY A 37 -11.25 17.46 1.97
C GLY A 37 -10.43 16.22 2.34
N GLN A 38 -10.71 15.07 1.74
CA GLN A 38 -9.96 13.84 1.92
C GLN A 38 -8.73 13.80 1.01
N LYS A 39 -8.87 14.28 -0.24
CA LYS A 39 -7.75 14.42 -1.19
C LYS A 39 -6.65 15.31 -0.63
N SER A 40 -6.98 16.39 0.07
CA SER A 40 -5.97 17.27 0.68
C SER A 40 -5.14 16.60 1.79
N LYS A 41 -5.66 15.53 2.42
CA LYS A 41 -4.92 14.70 3.38
C LYS A 41 -4.10 13.61 2.70
N ALA A 42 -4.65 13.02 1.64
CA ALA A 42 -4.06 11.86 0.96
C ALA A 42 -3.02 12.23 -0.10
N ALA A 43 -3.23 13.31 -0.85
CA ALA A 43 -2.35 13.72 -1.95
C ALA A 43 -1.34 14.78 -1.49
N LEU A 44 -0.06 14.41 -1.49
CA LEU A 44 1.06 15.23 -1.05
C LEU A 44 2.03 15.49 -2.21
N PRO A 45 2.80 16.60 -2.20
CA PRO A 45 3.86 16.80 -3.17
C PRO A 45 4.91 15.68 -3.12
N PHE A 46 5.48 15.30 -4.26
CA PHE A 46 6.55 14.29 -4.30
C PHE A 46 7.79 14.70 -3.47
N SER A 47 8.06 16.00 -3.40
CA SER A 47 9.13 16.59 -2.60
C SER A 47 8.80 16.75 -1.12
N SER A 48 7.65 16.25 -0.65
CA SER A 48 7.30 16.31 0.77
C SER A 48 8.31 15.50 1.60
N ASP A 49 8.86 16.11 2.65
CA ASP A 49 9.71 15.41 3.63
C ASP A 49 8.99 14.21 4.25
N ASP A 50 7.65 14.26 4.29
CA ASP A 50 6.85 13.18 4.84
C ASP A 50 6.96 11.88 4.00
N ARG A 51 7.37 11.93 2.74
CA ARG A 51 7.63 10.74 1.90
C ARG A 51 8.66 9.79 2.53
N GLU A 52 9.58 10.33 3.33
CA GLU A 52 10.64 9.58 4.01
C GLU A 52 10.37 9.39 5.52
N ASN A 53 9.26 9.92 6.03
CA ASN A 53 8.86 9.86 7.44
C ASN A 53 8.07 8.58 7.80
N PHE A 54 8.38 7.45 7.14
CA PHE A 54 7.68 6.18 7.35
C PHE A 54 8.09 5.52 8.68
N ARG A 55 7.11 5.11 9.49
CA ARG A 55 7.33 4.46 10.80
C ARG A 55 6.14 3.57 11.14
N PHE A 56 6.28 2.56 11.98
CA PHE A 56 5.14 1.72 12.41
C PHE A 56 4.76 1.89 13.90
N THR A 57 5.45 2.73 14.67
CA THR A 57 5.15 2.97 16.09
C THR A 57 4.03 4.00 16.28
N PRO A 58 3.25 3.99 17.37
CA PRO A 58 2.19 4.97 17.58
C PRO A 58 2.68 6.42 17.52
N ARG A 59 2.01 7.25 16.73
CA ARG A 59 2.22 8.71 16.61
C ARG A 59 1.10 9.32 15.75
N ASP A 60 1.06 10.64 15.71
CA ASP A 60 0.34 11.39 14.67
C ASP A 60 1.10 11.30 13.34
N ARG A 61 0.33 11.20 12.24
CA ARG A 61 0.83 10.91 10.88
C ARG A 61 0.06 11.71 9.85
N GLN A 62 0.71 11.98 8.71
CA GLN A 62 0.05 12.50 7.52
C GLN A 62 -0.58 11.37 6.71
N GLY A 63 -1.55 11.71 5.86
CA GLY A 63 -2.35 10.77 5.10
C GLY A 63 -3.80 10.74 5.56
N LEU A 64 -4.66 10.11 4.75
CA LEU A 64 -6.05 9.87 5.09
C LEU A 64 -6.16 8.57 5.90
N PRO A 65 -6.61 8.60 7.17
CA PRO A 65 -6.82 7.38 7.93
C PRO A 65 -8.02 6.57 7.41
N LEU A 66 -7.94 5.25 7.47
CA LEU A 66 -9.00 4.35 7.03
C LEU A 66 -10.33 4.61 7.78
N LYS A 67 -10.28 5.01 9.05
CA LYS A 67 -11.51 5.34 9.82
C LYS A 67 -12.26 6.59 9.34
N GLU A 68 -11.63 7.42 8.51
CA GLU A 68 -12.28 8.56 7.86
C GLU A 68 -12.75 8.25 6.43
N MET A 69 -12.60 7.00 5.99
CA MET A 69 -13.01 6.55 4.66
C MET A 69 -14.39 5.89 4.70
N THR A 70 -15.16 6.05 3.63
CA THR A 70 -16.31 5.18 3.34
C THR A 70 -15.84 3.76 2.98
N ASP A 71 -16.75 2.79 2.95
CA ASP A 71 -16.42 1.41 2.60
C ASP A 71 -15.80 1.29 1.20
N ASP A 72 -16.30 2.07 0.22
CA ASP A 72 -15.78 2.08 -1.15
C ASP A 72 -14.35 2.67 -1.21
N GLN A 73 -14.10 3.74 -0.46
CA GLN A 73 -12.78 4.37 -0.35
C GLN A 73 -11.78 3.44 0.34
N ARG A 74 -12.21 2.78 1.42
CA ARG A 74 -11.39 1.78 2.12
C ARG A 74 -11.06 0.60 1.20
N LYS A 75 -12.03 0.12 0.41
CA LYS A 75 -11.80 -0.93 -0.58
C LYS A 75 -10.78 -0.50 -1.64
N ALA A 76 -10.85 0.74 -2.12
CA ALA A 76 -9.87 1.27 -3.06
C ALA A 76 -8.47 1.41 -2.44
N ALA A 77 -8.37 1.87 -1.18
CA ALA A 77 -7.13 1.91 -0.42
C ALA A 77 -6.49 0.51 -0.25
N MET A 78 -7.30 -0.50 0.09
CA MET A 78 -6.82 -1.89 0.20
C MET A 78 -6.40 -2.44 -1.16
N THR A 79 -7.10 -2.07 -2.24
CA THR A 79 -6.71 -2.45 -3.61
C THR A 79 -5.35 -1.86 -3.98
N LEU A 80 -5.06 -0.62 -3.58
CA LEU A 80 -3.73 -0.02 -3.73
C LEU A 80 -2.68 -0.81 -2.95
N LEU A 81 -2.91 -1.11 -1.67
CA LEU A 81 -1.99 -1.92 -0.87
C LEU A 81 -1.71 -3.28 -1.51
N ASP A 82 -2.77 -3.94 -1.96
CA ASP A 82 -2.72 -5.25 -2.61
C ASP A 82 -1.96 -5.24 -3.94
N SER A 83 -1.91 -4.10 -4.62
CA SER A 83 -1.22 -3.98 -5.92
C SER A 83 0.29 -4.19 -5.81
N ALA A 84 0.88 -3.98 -4.62
CA ALA A 84 2.30 -4.17 -4.36
C ALA A 84 2.64 -5.44 -3.54
N LEU A 85 1.65 -6.28 -3.21
CA LEU A 85 1.85 -7.43 -2.33
C LEU A 85 1.50 -8.75 -3.03
N SER A 86 2.33 -9.77 -2.79
CA SER A 86 1.95 -11.16 -3.05
C SER A 86 0.74 -11.56 -2.19
N GLU A 87 0.02 -12.63 -2.55
CA GLU A 87 -1.10 -13.15 -1.74
C GLU A 87 -0.74 -13.36 -0.27
N LYS A 88 0.46 -13.90 0.00
CA LYS A 88 0.98 -14.06 1.36
C LYS A 88 1.23 -12.71 2.06
N GLY A 89 1.68 -11.71 1.30
CA GLY A 89 1.85 -10.34 1.78
C GLY A 89 0.51 -9.69 2.16
N LYS A 90 -0.52 -9.84 1.29
CA LYS A 90 -1.89 -9.36 1.54
C LYS A 90 -2.45 -9.95 2.82
N LEU A 91 -2.40 -11.28 2.95
CA LEU A 91 -2.87 -11.97 4.15
C LEU A 91 -2.17 -11.46 5.41
N LYS A 92 -0.85 -11.30 5.37
CA LYS A 92 -0.07 -10.81 6.51
C LYS A 92 -0.44 -9.37 6.88
N ALA A 93 -0.57 -8.48 5.89
CA ALA A 93 -0.96 -7.09 6.12
C ALA A 93 -2.33 -7.01 6.80
N THR A 94 -3.34 -7.71 6.26
CA THR A 94 -4.68 -7.78 6.84
C THR A 94 -4.66 -8.34 8.26
N GLN A 95 -3.91 -9.42 8.51
CA GLN A 95 -3.79 -9.99 9.85
C GLN A 95 -3.18 -9.01 10.86
N ILE A 96 -2.14 -8.26 10.48
CA ILE A 96 -1.54 -7.23 11.34
C ILE A 96 -2.58 -6.16 11.69
N MET A 97 -3.35 -5.69 10.69
CA MET A 97 -4.38 -4.68 10.90
C MET A 97 -5.49 -5.17 11.83
N THR A 98 -6.03 -6.37 11.58
CA THR A 98 -7.12 -6.94 12.39
C THR A 98 -6.68 -7.28 13.82
N LEU A 99 -5.39 -7.55 14.05
CA LEU A 99 -4.87 -7.78 15.40
C LEU A 99 -4.99 -6.56 16.31
N GLU A 100 -5.05 -5.33 15.77
CA GLU A 100 -5.29 -4.13 16.60
C GLU A 100 -6.62 -4.25 17.36
N SER A 101 -7.71 -4.66 16.69
CA SER A 101 -9.02 -4.83 17.36
C SER A 101 -9.02 -5.93 18.42
N ILE A 102 -8.27 -7.02 18.22
CA ILE A 102 -8.11 -8.07 19.24
C ILE A 102 -7.34 -7.53 20.45
N LEU A 103 -6.26 -6.77 20.22
CA LEU A 103 -5.48 -6.16 21.28
C LEU A 103 -6.27 -5.06 22.01
N ALA A 104 -7.14 -4.33 21.32
CA ALA A 104 -8.05 -3.37 21.94
C ALA A 104 -8.90 -4.01 23.03
N ASP A 105 -9.43 -5.20 22.76
CA ASP A 105 -10.25 -5.97 23.69
C ASP A 105 -9.46 -6.53 24.88
N ILE A 106 -8.24 -7.01 24.63
CA ILE A 106 -7.36 -7.58 25.67
C ILE A 106 -6.82 -6.48 26.58
N GLU A 107 -6.32 -5.39 26.00
CA GLU A 107 -5.66 -4.29 26.71
C GLU A 107 -6.64 -3.23 27.25
N LYS A 108 -7.92 -3.31 26.87
CA LYS A 108 -8.97 -2.33 27.22
C LYS A 108 -8.60 -0.91 26.81
N ASN A 109 -7.95 -0.76 25.64
CA ASN A 109 -7.47 0.52 25.14
C ASN A 109 -7.79 0.72 23.65
N PRO A 110 -9.09 0.84 23.29
CA PRO A 110 -9.53 0.94 21.88
C PRO A 110 -9.16 2.25 21.20
N THR A 111 -8.77 3.28 21.96
CA THR A 111 -8.26 4.53 21.37
C THR A 111 -6.82 4.37 20.91
N TYR A 112 -6.01 3.58 21.62
CA TYR A 112 -4.64 3.27 21.24
C TYR A 112 -4.56 2.16 20.18
N ARG A 113 -5.36 1.10 20.38
CA ARG A 113 -5.52 -0.05 19.49
C ARG A 113 -6.73 0.16 18.58
N ASP A 114 -6.50 0.72 17.40
CA ASP A 114 -7.56 1.13 16.47
C ASP A 114 -7.17 0.66 15.06
N ASP A 115 -7.85 -0.37 14.56
CA ASP A 115 -7.61 -0.94 13.22
C ASP A 115 -7.99 0.02 12.07
N GLY A 116 -8.62 1.15 12.40
CA GLY A 116 -8.87 2.27 11.51
C GLY A 116 -7.75 3.30 11.45
N LYS A 117 -6.71 3.20 12.29
CA LYS A 117 -5.50 4.07 12.30
C LYS A 117 -4.39 3.56 11.38
N TYR A 118 -4.77 3.11 10.18
CA TYR A 118 -3.87 2.98 9.04
C TYR A 118 -4.14 4.12 8.07
N TYR A 119 -3.10 4.68 7.47
CA TYR A 119 -3.13 5.92 6.71
C TYR A 119 -2.62 5.68 5.31
N VAL A 120 -3.27 6.31 4.32
CA VAL A 120 -2.83 6.30 2.93
C VAL A 120 -2.38 7.69 2.51
N SER A 121 -1.19 7.76 1.93
CA SER A 121 -0.62 8.95 1.30
C SER A 121 -0.12 8.63 -0.10
N ILE A 122 -0.40 9.50 -1.07
CA ILE A 122 0.14 9.49 -2.43
C ILE A 122 1.06 10.72 -2.54
N PHE A 123 2.27 10.52 -3.07
CA PHE A 123 3.29 11.54 -3.24
C PHE A 123 3.50 11.79 -4.73
N GLY A 124 3.19 13.00 -5.19
CA GLY A 124 3.21 13.35 -6.61
C GLY A 124 2.01 12.81 -7.38
N THR A 125 2.18 12.70 -8.70
CA THR A 125 1.14 12.21 -9.61
C THR A 125 1.41 10.74 -9.95
N PRO A 126 0.47 9.81 -9.67
CA PRO A 126 0.62 8.43 -10.11
C PRO A 126 0.99 8.32 -11.60
N GLY A 127 1.96 7.46 -11.93
CA GLY A 127 2.45 7.28 -13.29
C GLY A 127 3.35 8.40 -13.84
N ASP A 128 3.76 9.38 -13.01
CA ASP A 128 4.76 10.35 -13.46
C ASP A 128 6.14 9.67 -13.61
N ALA A 129 6.64 9.63 -14.84
CA ALA A 129 7.94 9.07 -15.17
C ALA A 129 9.11 9.70 -14.40
N LYS A 130 8.98 10.97 -13.96
CA LYS A 130 9.98 11.67 -13.14
C LYS A 130 10.03 11.17 -11.70
N GLY A 131 8.97 10.50 -11.24
CA GLY A 131 8.89 9.92 -9.91
C GLY A 131 7.56 10.23 -9.23
N TRP A 132 7.00 9.20 -8.62
CA TRP A 132 5.86 9.29 -7.71
C TRP A 132 5.99 8.23 -6.62
N GLY A 133 5.11 8.25 -5.63
CA GLY A 133 5.13 7.23 -4.60
C GLY A 133 3.85 7.16 -3.80
N TRP A 134 3.78 6.18 -2.92
CA TRP A 134 2.68 6.08 -1.98
C TRP A 134 3.13 5.36 -0.71
N ARG A 135 2.39 5.62 0.36
CA ARG A 135 2.60 5.02 1.67
C ARG A 135 1.28 4.51 2.23
N PHE A 136 1.34 3.30 2.78
CA PHE A 136 0.31 2.73 3.64
C PHE A 136 0.96 2.37 4.98
N GLU A 137 0.59 3.06 6.06
CA GLU A 137 1.22 2.82 7.35
C GLU A 137 0.26 2.98 8.54
N GLY A 138 0.57 2.30 9.64
CA GLY A 138 -0.15 2.37 10.89
C GLY A 138 0.62 1.62 11.97
N HIS A 139 -0.04 1.33 13.08
CA HIS A 139 0.57 0.58 14.16
C HIS A 139 1.00 -0.81 13.65
N HIS A 140 2.30 -1.13 13.70
CA HIS A 140 2.91 -2.39 13.26
C HIS A 140 3.02 -2.67 11.74
N LEU A 141 2.59 -1.77 10.85
CA LEU A 141 2.80 -1.93 9.40
C LEU A 141 3.21 -0.60 8.76
N SER A 142 4.20 -0.64 7.87
CA SER A 142 4.59 0.50 7.05
C SER A 142 5.09 0.00 5.71
N ILE A 143 4.33 0.26 4.65
CA ILE A 143 4.71 0.04 3.25
C ILE A 143 4.91 1.41 2.62
N ASN A 144 6.11 1.69 2.10
CA ASN A 144 6.45 2.96 1.48
C ASN A 144 7.18 2.65 0.16
N LEU A 145 6.62 3.11 -0.96
CA LEU A 145 7.13 2.83 -2.29
C LEU A 145 7.36 4.13 -3.05
N THR A 146 8.52 4.23 -3.69
CA THR A 146 8.82 5.26 -4.70
C THR A 146 9.03 4.55 -6.02
N ILE A 147 8.39 5.06 -7.07
CA ILE A 147 8.33 4.47 -8.40
C ILE A 147 8.84 5.51 -9.37
N VAL A 148 9.74 5.10 -10.28
CA VAL A 148 10.40 5.97 -11.26
C VAL A 148 10.46 5.23 -12.59
N GLY A 149 10.16 5.92 -13.69
CA GLY A 149 10.22 5.34 -15.04
C GLY A 149 9.08 4.37 -15.40
N ASP A 150 7.96 4.48 -14.70
CA ASP A 150 6.71 3.74 -14.96
C ASP A 150 5.87 4.39 -16.06
#